data_AF-A0A7S0KJ74-F1
#
_entry.id   AF-A0A7S0KJ74-F1
#
_cell.length_a   1.000
_cell.length_b   1.000
_cell.length_c   1.000
_cell.angle_alpha   90.00
_cell.angle_beta   90.00
_cell.angle_gamma   90.00
#
_symmetry.space_group_name_H-M   'P 1'
#
loop_
_entity.id
_entity.type
_entity.pdbx_description
1 polymer ?
#
loop_
_entity_poly.entity_id
_entity_poly.type
_entity_poly.pdbx_seq_one_letter_code
_entity_poly.pdbx_strand_id
1 'polypeptide(L)'
;GVGADERGGPATRASRAVLKLLERRKLALVLDLDHTLLNSCMSTEMDEEPEASLLKFRLDHEKGTGPEGRTLHFVERLQIWTKLRPGVKKFLRQVASMFEVHVITMGTQSYADEMRQLIDPGRQHIKGSVIGLGQMDEFGELQPADKKRLDGKLSGLDSIAVVLDDHVGVWPDHEENLIEIDRYLYFPSALKQFGVWRHGASLLEKKVDEIADRSTLAAAFEVLRRVHQDFFAERAGHLALANKKAKDAAMAELARGLDSESEDADKEAREKPESTELETTPGCRDPQVPVTVPEILALEKKKVLAGTGLVFSGVFPLDAPPHEQKMWRLAEQFGARCETQPGPNTSHVVAKTWGTGKCQWAKENGRHVVSPDWLFCSAFLWSKADERAFNPPDHRK
;
A
#
# COMPACT_ATOMS: atom_id res chain seq x y z
N GLY A 1 -26.20 -26.67 -17.14
CA GLY A 1 -24.97 -27.12 -17.85
C GLY A 1 -23.80 -26.55 -17.09
N VAL A 2 -22.96 -27.44 -16.56
CA VAL A 2 -21.67 -27.11 -15.94
C VAL A 2 -20.61 -27.07 -17.05
N GLY A 3 -19.62 -26.19 -16.92
CA GLY A 3 -18.39 -26.14 -17.74
C GLY A 3 -18.11 -24.72 -18.25
N ALA A 4 -16.91 -24.15 -18.20
CA ALA A 4 -15.59 -24.57 -17.74
C ALA A 4 -14.84 -23.26 -17.41
N ASP A 5 -14.21 -23.11 -16.24
CA ASP A 5 -12.78 -23.34 -16.01
C ASP A 5 -11.86 -23.01 -17.20
N GLU A 6 -11.40 -21.75 -17.26
CA GLU A 6 -10.20 -21.34 -18.01
C GLU A 6 -9.57 -20.10 -17.33
N ARG A 7 -8.82 -20.28 -16.23
CA ARG A 7 -7.76 -19.33 -15.82
C ARG A 7 -6.60 -20.07 -15.15
N GLY A 8 -6.06 -21.04 -15.86
CA GLY A 8 -4.76 -21.66 -15.57
C GLY A 8 -3.79 -21.37 -16.71
N GLY A 9 -3.44 -20.10 -16.93
CA GLY A 9 -2.34 -19.77 -17.84
C GLY A 9 -1.03 -20.40 -17.34
N PRO A 10 -0.05 -20.70 -18.23
CA PRO A 10 1.24 -21.21 -17.82
C PRO A 10 1.87 -20.28 -16.78
N ALA A 11 2.48 -20.83 -15.74
CA ALA A 11 3.17 -20.05 -14.71
C ALA A 11 4.21 -19.15 -15.39
N THR A 12 3.94 -17.85 -15.44
CA THR A 12 4.82 -16.88 -16.09
C THR A 12 6.08 -16.76 -15.26
N ARG A 13 7.18 -17.28 -15.81
CA ARG A 13 8.51 -17.08 -15.26
C ARG A 13 8.79 -15.58 -15.14
N ALA A 14 9.33 -15.18 -13.99
CA ALA A 14 9.65 -13.81 -13.66
C ALA A 14 10.58 -13.22 -14.72
N SER A 15 10.26 -12.00 -15.13
CA SER A 15 11.03 -11.31 -16.14
C SER A 15 12.47 -11.06 -15.64
N ARG A 16 13.42 -10.96 -16.57
CA ARG A 16 14.81 -10.60 -16.24
C ARG A 16 14.91 -9.28 -15.47
N ALA A 17 13.97 -8.36 -15.67
CA ALA A 17 13.91 -7.10 -14.92
C ALA A 17 13.58 -7.34 -13.45
N VAL A 18 12.56 -8.17 -13.15
CA VAL A 18 12.18 -8.57 -11.79
C VAL A 18 13.37 -9.22 -11.08
N LEU A 19 14.04 -10.17 -11.74
CA LEU A 19 15.18 -10.88 -11.15
C LEU A 19 16.33 -9.93 -10.79
N LYS A 20 16.66 -8.98 -11.65
CA LYS A 20 17.69 -7.94 -11.38
C LYS A 20 17.34 -7.07 -10.18
N LEU A 21 16.06 -6.73 -9.99
CA LEU A 21 15.62 -5.98 -8.81
C LEU A 21 15.83 -6.82 -7.55
N LEU A 22 15.37 -8.06 -7.58
CA LEU A 22 15.47 -8.99 -6.46
C LEU A 22 16.92 -9.33 -6.08
N GLU A 23 17.84 -9.44 -7.05
CA GLU A 23 19.28 -9.59 -6.81
C GLU A 23 19.87 -8.40 -6.05
N ARG A 24 19.38 -7.19 -6.33
CA ARG A 24 19.80 -5.95 -5.65
C ARG A 24 19.06 -5.72 -4.32
N ARG A 25 18.31 -6.72 -3.84
CA ARG A 25 17.35 -6.62 -2.73
C ARG A 25 16.38 -5.45 -2.88
N LYS A 26 15.83 -5.26 -4.08
CA LYS A 26 14.80 -4.26 -4.35
C LYS A 26 13.46 -4.87 -4.74
N LEU A 27 12.40 -4.24 -4.28
CA LEU A 27 11.02 -4.40 -4.77
C LEU A 27 10.67 -3.23 -5.70
N ALA A 28 9.51 -3.28 -6.34
CA ALA A 28 8.96 -2.12 -7.06
C ALA A 28 8.01 -1.34 -6.13
N LEU A 29 8.09 -0.01 -6.15
CA LEU A 29 7.14 0.86 -5.46
C LEU A 29 6.50 1.78 -6.50
N VAL A 30 5.18 1.70 -6.62
CA VAL A 30 4.38 2.53 -7.52
C VAL A 30 3.67 3.58 -6.69
N LEU A 31 4.02 4.85 -6.91
CA LEU A 31 3.49 5.99 -6.17
C LEU A 31 2.48 6.75 -7.02
N ASP A 32 1.35 7.07 -6.43
CA ASP A 32 0.51 8.17 -6.89
C ASP A 32 1.12 9.54 -6.52
N LEU A 33 0.62 10.62 -7.14
CA LEU A 33 1.03 11.99 -6.85
C LEU A 33 -0.02 12.77 -6.07
N ASP A 34 -1.18 12.98 -6.67
CA ASP A 34 -2.21 13.93 -6.22
C ASP A 34 -2.96 13.39 -5.02
N HIS A 35 -2.97 14.15 -3.92
CA HIS A 35 -3.48 13.71 -2.61
C HIS A 35 -2.68 12.58 -1.95
N THR A 36 -1.67 12.03 -2.62
CA THR A 36 -0.73 11.07 -2.03
C THR A 36 0.56 11.74 -1.56
N LEU A 37 1.34 12.34 -2.47
CA LEU A 37 2.64 12.99 -2.20
C LEU A 37 2.57 14.52 -2.20
N LEU A 38 1.55 15.08 -2.84
CA LEU A 38 1.36 16.51 -3.04
C LEU A 38 -0.11 16.82 -3.25
N ASN A 39 -0.46 18.11 -3.24
CA ASN A 39 -1.77 18.57 -3.64
C ASN A 39 -1.59 19.85 -4.47
N SER A 40 -2.33 19.96 -5.57
CA SER A 40 -2.24 21.08 -6.51
C SER A 40 -3.60 21.76 -6.69
N CYS A 41 -3.60 23.04 -7.04
CA CYS A 41 -4.77 23.80 -7.48
C CYS A 41 -4.36 24.78 -8.60
N MET A 42 -5.32 25.21 -9.41
CA MET A 42 -5.07 26.24 -10.43
C MET A 42 -4.70 27.56 -9.77
N SER A 43 -3.88 28.37 -10.43
CA SER A 43 -3.48 29.69 -9.92
C SER A 43 -4.69 30.59 -9.68
N THR A 44 -5.65 30.56 -10.61
CA THR A 44 -6.89 31.34 -10.59
C THR A 44 -7.78 31.02 -9.39
N GLU A 45 -7.67 29.83 -8.82
CA GLU A 45 -8.40 29.44 -7.61
C GLU A 45 -7.86 30.11 -6.34
N MET A 46 -6.68 30.75 -6.41
CA MET A 46 -6.01 31.40 -5.29
C MET A 46 -5.87 32.92 -5.45
N ASP A 47 -6.42 33.50 -6.51
CA ASP A 47 -6.26 34.93 -6.85
C ASP A 47 -7.27 35.83 -6.14
N GLU A 48 -8.42 35.29 -5.73
CA GLU A 48 -9.50 36.03 -5.06
C GLU A 48 -9.54 35.79 -3.54
N GLU A 49 -10.19 36.69 -2.80
CA GLU A 49 -10.38 36.53 -1.36
C GLU A 49 -11.51 35.51 -1.04
N PRO A 50 -11.37 34.68 0.03
CA PRO A 50 -10.30 34.70 1.05
C PRO A 50 -9.02 33.92 0.69
N GLU A 51 -8.99 33.18 -0.42
CA GLU A 51 -7.89 32.29 -0.80
C GLU A 51 -6.56 33.04 -1.00
N ALA A 52 -6.58 34.24 -1.58
CA ALA A 52 -5.40 35.08 -1.77
C ALA A 52 -4.70 35.42 -0.44
N SER A 53 -5.47 35.77 0.60
CA SER A 53 -4.95 36.02 1.94
C SER A 53 -4.35 34.75 2.58
N LEU A 54 -4.96 33.58 2.37
CA LEU A 54 -4.43 32.30 2.85
C LEU A 54 -3.11 31.94 2.17
N LEU A 55 -3.04 32.11 0.85
CA LEU A 55 -1.82 31.89 0.07
C LEU A 55 -0.69 32.78 0.56
N LYS A 56 -0.95 34.09 0.73
CA LYS A 56 0.01 35.05 1.25
C LYS A 56 0.50 34.66 2.65
N PHE A 57 -0.43 34.32 3.56
CA PHE A 57 -0.08 33.82 4.89
C PHE A 57 0.88 32.64 4.82
N ARG A 58 0.64 31.67 3.92
CA ARG A 58 1.52 30.52 3.79
C ARG A 58 2.89 30.90 3.22
N LEU A 59 2.93 31.72 2.17
CA LEU A 59 4.19 32.18 1.56
C LEU A 59 5.04 32.91 2.61
N ASP A 60 4.44 33.75 3.44
CA ASP A 60 5.12 34.46 4.53
C ASP A 60 5.67 33.48 5.58
N HIS A 61 4.93 32.42 5.92
CA HIS A 61 5.40 31.39 6.86
C HIS A 61 6.58 30.57 6.31
N GLU A 62 6.71 30.40 4.99
CA GLU A 62 7.84 29.68 4.37
C GLU A 62 9.05 30.58 4.10
N LYS A 63 8.94 31.90 4.29
CA LYS A 63 10.10 32.80 4.16
C LYS A 63 11.19 32.40 5.15
N GLY A 64 12.41 32.27 4.65
CA GLY A 64 13.58 31.93 5.47
C GLY A 64 13.78 30.45 5.78
N THR A 65 12.87 29.55 5.40
CA THR A 65 12.97 28.09 5.67
C THR A 65 14.04 27.35 4.85
N GLY A 66 14.80 28.05 4.00
CA GLY A 66 15.77 27.46 3.07
C GLY A 66 15.12 26.61 1.96
N PRO A 67 15.88 26.12 0.98
CA PRO A 67 15.34 25.33 -0.14
C PRO A 67 14.67 24.01 0.27
N GLU A 68 15.15 23.39 1.36
CA GLU A 68 14.60 22.12 1.86
C GLU A 68 13.32 22.30 2.68
N GLY A 69 13.11 23.48 3.27
CA GLY A 69 11.90 23.80 4.05
C GLY A 69 10.74 24.36 3.23
N ARG A 70 10.98 24.74 1.98
CA ARG A 70 9.93 25.19 1.06
C ARG A 70 9.12 24.02 0.55
N THR A 71 7.82 24.07 0.80
CA THR A 71 6.86 23.02 0.41
C THR A 71 5.75 23.56 -0.48
N LEU A 72 5.52 24.87 -0.51
CA LEU A 72 4.59 25.50 -1.45
C LEU A 72 5.37 26.06 -2.65
N HIS A 73 4.96 25.65 -3.85
CA HIS A 73 5.63 26.00 -5.10
C HIS A 73 4.62 26.46 -6.15
N PHE A 74 4.99 27.46 -6.94
CA PHE A 74 4.25 27.83 -8.14
C PHE A 74 4.92 27.17 -9.34
N VAL A 75 4.18 26.37 -10.09
CA VAL A 75 4.66 25.66 -11.29
C VAL A 75 4.19 26.42 -12.51
N GLU A 76 5.01 27.39 -12.95
CA GLU A 76 4.67 28.37 -13.97
C GLU A 76 4.21 27.75 -15.29
N ARG A 77 4.85 26.67 -15.77
CA ARG A 77 4.46 26.02 -17.02
C ARG A 77 3.01 25.50 -17.01
N LEU A 78 2.54 25.12 -15.83
CA LEU A 78 1.21 24.54 -15.64
C LEU A 78 0.21 25.54 -15.04
N GLN A 79 0.66 26.72 -14.62
CA GLN A 79 -0.14 27.74 -13.93
C GLN A 79 -0.87 27.17 -12.71
N ILE A 80 -0.17 26.35 -11.91
CA ILE A 80 -0.72 25.76 -10.68
C ILE A 80 0.13 26.11 -9.46
N TRP A 81 -0.54 26.21 -8.32
CA TRP A 81 0.11 26.10 -7.02
C TRP A 81 0.15 24.63 -6.60
N THR A 82 1.33 24.18 -6.18
CA THR A 82 1.54 22.82 -5.69
C THR A 82 2.13 22.86 -4.30
N LYS A 83 1.44 22.20 -3.37
CA LYS A 83 1.92 21.94 -2.02
C LYS A 83 2.46 20.52 -1.93
N LEU A 84 3.74 20.38 -1.61
CA LEU A 84 4.36 19.12 -1.27
C LEU A 84 3.91 18.65 0.11
N ARG A 85 3.52 17.38 0.21
CA ARG A 85 3.18 16.77 1.50
C ARG A 85 4.42 16.75 2.42
N PRO A 86 4.30 17.20 3.67
CA PRO A 86 5.42 17.24 4.60
C PRO A 86 6.16 15.89 4.70
N GLY A 87 7.45 15.92 4.40
CA GLY A 87 8.33 14.74 4.44
C GLY A 87 8.55 14.03 3.10
N VAL A 88 7.90 14.42 1.99
CA VAL A 88 8.00 13.72 0.69
C VAL A 88 9.44 13.47 0.23
N LYS A 89 10.33 14.47 0.32
CA LYS A 89 11.75 14.31 -0.07
C LYS A 89 12.49 13.31 0.81
N LYS A 90 12.20 13.31 2.12
CA LYS A 90 12.78 12.36 3.09
C LYS A 90 12.26 10.95 2.80
N PHE A 91 10.94 10.82 2.61
CA PHE A 91 10.29 9.57 2.23
C PHE A 91 10.93 8.96 0.98
N LEU A 92 11.04 9.72 -0.11
CA LEU A 92 11.67 9.28 -1.37
C LEU A 92 13.12 8.80 -1.17
N ARG A 93 13.93 9.53 -0.40
CA ARG A 93 15.30 9.10 -0.04
C ARG A 93 15.31 7.75 0.66
N GLN A 94 14.42 7.53 1.62
CA GLN A 94 14.39 6.30 2.40
C GLN A 94 13.92 5.11 1.56
N VAL A 95 12.81 5.25 0.81
CA VAL A 95 12.27 4.14 0.00
C VAL A 95 13.17 3.79 -1.18
N ALA A 96 13.89 4.75 -1.78
CA ALA A 96 14.78 4.48 -2.91
C ALA A 96 15.95 3.54 -2.59
N SER A 97 16.25 3.30 -1.31
CA SER A 97 17.24 2.29 -0.90
C SER A 97 16.71 0.85 -1.01
N MET A 98 15.40 0.66 -0.84
CA MET A 98 14.71 -0.63 -0.77
C MET A 98 13.85 -0.93 -2.01
N PHE A 99 13.51 0.10 -2.77
CA PHE A 99 12.59 0.02 -3.91
C PHE A 99 13.21 0.64 -5.16
N GLU A 100 12.80 0.16 -6.33
CA GLU A 100 12.78 0.96 -7.55
C GLU A 100 11.46 1.71 -7.60
N VAL A 101 11.53 3.04 -7.62
CA VAL A 101 10.35 3.92 -7.48
C VAL A 101 9.84 4.32 -8.86
N HIS A 102 8.55 4.08 -9.06
CA HIS A 102 7.76 4.44 -10.24
C HIS A 102 6.66 5.42 -9.82
N VAL A 103 6.18 6.22 -10.75
CA VAL A 103 5.08 7.17 -10.56
C VAL A 103 3.99 6.88 -11.57
N ILE A 104 2.74 6.87 -11.11
CA ILE A 104 1.55 6.79 -11.95
C ILE A 104 0.46 7.74 -11.42
N THR A 105 0.08 8.73 -12.22
CA THR A 105 -0.95 9.71 -11.88
C THR A 105 -2.06 9.70 -12.93
N MET A 106 -3.26 10.10 -12.52
CA MET A 106 -4.38 10.36 -13.43
C MET A 106 -4.20 11.68 -14.21
N GLY A 107 -3.23 12.51 -13.83
CA GLY A 107 -2.84 13.70 -14.58
C GLY A 107 -2.11 13.38 -15.90
N THR A 108 -1.85 14.40 -16.70
CA THR A 108 -1.15 14.26 -17.97
C THR A 108 0.31 13.84 -17.80
N GLN A 109 0.94 13.35 -18.88
CA GLN A 109 2.36 13.05 -18.86
C GLN A 109 3.22 14.30 -18.55
N SER A 110 2.86 15.47 -19.12
CA SER A 110 3.57 16.72 -18.83
C SER A 110 3.46 17.14 -17.36
N TYR A 111 2.28 16.93 -16.75
CA TYR A 111 2.09 17.13 -15.32
C TYR A 111 3.00 16.21 -14.50
N ALA A 112 3.00 14.92 -14.80
CA ALA A 112 3.82 13.94 -14.09
C ALA A 112 5.33 14.28 -14.15
N ASP A 113 5.82 14.73 -15.30
CA ASP A 113 7.23 15.09 -15.50
C ASP A 113 7.62 16.35 -14.71
N GLU A 114 6.75 17.37 -14.67
CA GLU A 114 6.92 18.58 -13.86
C GLU A 114 6.94 18.26 -12.36
N MET A 115 5.98 17.45 -11.89
CA MET A 115 5.93 17.06 -10.47
C MET A 115 7.15 16.23 -10.08
N ARG A 116 7.61 15.31 -10.95
CA ARG A 116 8.87 14.59 -10.73
C ARG A 116 10.06 15.56 -10.64
N GLN A 117 10.07 16.62 -11.47
CA GLN A 117 11.13 17.63 -11.42
C GLN A 117 11.12 18.40 -10.12
N LEU A 118 9.94 18.70 -9.61
CA LEU A 118 9.76 19.40 -8.36
C LEU A 118 10.24 18.56 -7.16
N ILE A 119 9.88 17.28 -7.09
CA ILE A 119 10.15 16.43 -5.92
C ILE A 119 11.51 15.70 -5.97
N ASP A 120 12.03 15.40 -7.15
CA ASP A 120 13.31 14.71 -7.34
C ASP A 120 14.10 15.29 -8.53
N PRO A 121 14.57 16.56 -8.47
CA PRO A 121 15.17 17.26 -9.61
C PRO A 121 16.32 16.47 -10.27
N GLY A 122 17.19 15.87 -9.46
CA GLY A 122 18.36 15.10 -9.91
C GLY A 122 18.08 13.66 -10.33
N ARG A 123 16.81 13.22 -10.31
CA ARG A 123 16.38 11.85 -10.65
C ARG A 123 17.15 10.77 -9.88
N GLN A 124 17.39 11.04 -8.59
CA GLN A 124 18.19 10.16 -7.73
C GLN A 124 17.33 9.06 -7.10
N HIS A 125 16.04 9.32 -6.92
CA HIS A 125 15.11 8.49 -6.16
C HIS A 125 14.08 7.82 -7.07
N ILE A 126 13.51 8.57 -8.02
CA ILE A 126 12.53 8.07 -8.99
C ILE A 126 13.27 7.60 -10.25
N LYS A 127 13.78 6.37 -10.17
CA LYS A 127 14.56 5.74 -11.26
C LYS A 127 13.70 4.96 -12.24
N GLY A 128 12.50 4.55 -11.83
CA GLY A 128 11.54 3.83 -12.66
C GLY A 128 10.81 4.73 -13.65
N SER A 129 9.67 4.22 -14.10
CA SER A 129 8.77 4.89 -15.03
C SER A 129 7.99 6.02 -14.34
N VAL A 130 7.79 7.12 -15.05
CA VAL A 130 6.88 8.21 -14.67
C VAL A 130 5.79 8.23 -15.73
N ILE A 131 4.55 7.97 -15.33
CA ILE A 131 3.42 7.73 -16.23
C ILE A 131 2.28 8.67 -15.86
N GLY A 132 1.93 9.58 -16.76
CA GLY A 132 0.67 10.33 -16.69
C GLY A 132 -0.37 9.67 -17.59
N LEU A 133 -1.51 9.30 -17.02
CA LEU A 133 -2.60 8.61 -17.73
C LEU A 133 -3.63 9.56 -18.33
N GLY A 134 -3.65 10.82 -17.91
CA GLY A 134 -4.58 11.83 -18.39
C GLY A 134 -4.23 12.35 -19.78
N GLN A 135 -5.25 12.68 -20.55
CA GLN A 135 -5.12 13.34 -21.85
C GLN A 135 -5.90 14.65 -21.82
N MET A 136 -5.41 15.67 -22.51
CA MET A 136 -6.20 16.88 -22.75
C MET A 136 -7.02 16.67 -24.01
N ASP A 137 -8.31 16.99 -23.95
CA ASP A 137 -9.14 17.03 -25.15
C ASP A 137 -8.93 18.33 -25.96
N GLU A 138 -9.68 18.47 -27.05
CA GLU A 138 -9.60 19.62 -27.95
C GLU A 138 -10.02 20.95 -27.31
N PHE A 139 -10.73 20.91 -26.17
CA PHE A 139 -11.15 22.09 -25.40
C PHE A 139 -10.21 22.39 -24.23
N GLY A 140 -9.17 21.57 -24.04
CA GLY A 140 -8.21 21.72 -22.95
C GLY A 140 -8.69 21.15 -21.62
N GLU A 141 -9.74 20.33 -21.61
CA GLU A 141 -10.23 19.66 -20.42
C GLU A 141 -9.48 18.34 -20.20
N LEU A 142 -9.18 18.04 -18.94
CA LEU A 142 -8.49 16.81 -18.57
C LEU A 142 -9.44 15.63 -18.63
N GLN A 143 -9.13 14.68 -19.50
CA GLN A 143 -9.76 13.37 -19.59
C GLN A 143 -8.86 12.34 -18.88
N PRO A 144 -9.15 12.01 -17.61
CA PRO A 144 -8.39 10.98 -16.89
C PRO A 144 -8.73 9.59 -17.45
N ALA A 145 -7.80 8.65 -17.31
CA ALA A 145 -8.12 7.23 -17.52
C ALA A 145 -9.23 6.75 -16.55
N ASP A 146 -9.81 5.58 -16.82
CA ASP A 146 -10.80 4.97 -15.93
C ASP A 146 -10.13 4.27 -14.73
N LYS A 147 -8.93 3.72 -14.93
CA LYS A 147 -8.18 2.96 -13.92
C LYS A 147 -6.67 2.96 -14.18
N LYS A 148 -5.93 2.69 -13.12
CA LYS A 148 -4.50 2.43 -13.07
C LYS A 148 -4.22 0.93 -13.11
N ARG A 149 -3.09 0.53 -13.71
CA ARG A 149 -2.71 -0.85 -13.95
C ARG A 149 -1.20 -1.04 -13.84
N LEU A 150 -0.76 -2.24 -13.48
CA LEU A 150 0.64 -2.65 -13.54
C LEU A 150 0.97 -3.26 -14.92
N ASP A 151 0.65 -2.53 -15.99
CA ASP A 151 0.82 -2.98 -17.37
C ASP A 151 1.82 -2.12 -18.16
N GLY A 152 1.98 -2.42 -19.46
CA GLY A 152 2.90 -1.72 -20.35
C GLY A 152 4.33 -1.68 -19.79
N LYS A 153 4.79 -0.49 -19.38
CA LYS A 153 6.13 -0.29 -18.79
C LYS A 153 6.30 -0.90 -17.39
N LEU A 154 5.21 -1.30 -16.74
CA LEU A 154 5.18 -1.92 -15.41
C LEU A 154 4.83 -3.42 -15.47
N SER A 155 4.65 -3.97 -16.66
CA SER A 155 4.22 -5.36 -16.85
C SER A 155 5.16 -6.36 -16.18
N GLY A 156 4.58 -7.31 -15.44
CA GLY A 156 5.28 -8.38 -14.74
C GLY A 156 5.85 -7.97 -13.38
N LEU A 157 5.60 -6.74 -12.91
CA LEU A 157 5.99 -6.30 -11.57
C LEU A 157 4.98 -6.71 -10.49
N ASP A 158 3.81 -7.24 -10.85
CA ASP A 158 2.68 -7.55 -9.95
C ASP A 158 3.08 -8.36 -8.72
N SER A 159 3.99 -9.32 -8.90
CA SER A 159 4.48 -10.19 -7.82
C SER A 159 5.42 -9.48 -6.83
N ILE A 160 6.00 -8.33 -7.21
CA ILE A 160 7.01 -7.61 -6.42
C ILE A 160 6.70 -6.12 -6.21
N ALA A 161 5.54 -5.65 -6.66
CA ALA A 161 5.14 -4.26 -6.60
C ALA A 161 4.26 -3.97 -5.39
N VAL A 162 4.61 -2.93 -4.64
CA VAL A 162 3.70 -2.27 -3.69
C VAL A 162 3.17 -1.01 -4.34
N VAL A 163 1.87 -0.75 -4.23
CA VAL A 163 1.20 0.49 -4.66
C VAL A 163 0.89 1.34 -3.43
N LEU A 164 1.19 2.64 -3.49
CA LEU A 164 0.78 3.62 -2.49
C LEU A 164 -0.06 4.71 -3.17
N ASP A 165 -1.34 4.77 -2.81
CA ASP A 165 -2.36 5.58 -3.48
C ASP A 165 -3.49 5.92 -2.49
N ASP A 166 -4.08 7.11 -2.58
CA ASP A 166 -5.19 7.52 -1.71
C ASP A 166 -6.57 7.03 -2.20
N HIS A 167 -6.61 6.42 -3.39
CA HIS A 167 -7.87 6.01 -4.00
C HIS A 167 -7.84 4.56 -4.46
N VAL A 168 -8.31 3.66 -3.59
CA VAL A 168 -8.40 2.21 -3.89
C VAL A 168 -9.16 1.92 -5.19
N GLY A 169 -10.24 2.68 -5.45
CA GLY A 169 -11.13 2.47 -6.60
C GLY A 169 -10.48 2.61 -7.99
N VAL A 170 -9.32 3.27 -8.12
CA VAL A 170 -8.61 3.36 -9.40
C VAL A 170 -7.71 2.14 -9.66
N TRP A 171 -7.59 1.20 -8.73
CA TRP A 171 -6.78 -0.02 -8.85
C TRP A 171 -7.61 -1.31 -8.76
N PRO A 172 -8.66 -1.50 -9.58
CA PRO A 172 -9.60 -2.61 -9.42
C PRO A 172 -8.98 -4.00 -9.60
N ASP A 173 -7.84 -4.09 -10.32
CA ASP A 173 -7.16 -5.37 -10.59
C ASP A 173 -5.93 -5.59 -9.70
N HIS A 174 -5.57 -4.63 -8.84
CA HIS A 174 -4.35 -4.67 -8.01
C HIS A 174 -4.59 -4.15 -6.59
N GLU A 175 -5.82 -4.25 -6.07
CA GLU A 175 -6.15 -3.86 -4.70
C GLU A 175 -5.30 -4.61 -3.66
N GLU A 176 -4.93 -5.86 -3.96
CA GLU A 176 -4.07 -6.67 -3.09
C GLU A 176 -2.62 -6.18 -3.01
N ASN A 177 -2.16 -5.38 -3.97
CA ASN A 177 -0.85 -4.72 -3.96
C ASN A 177 -0.86 -3.37 -3.24
N LEU A 178 -2.04 -2.86 -2.87
CA LEU A 178 -2.23 -1.46 -2.48
C LEU A 178 -2.18 -1.27 -0.96
N ILE A 179 -1.43 -0.25 -0.56
CA ILE A 179 -1.49 0.40 0.74
C ILE A 179 -2.24 1.72 0.52
N GLU A 180 -3.44 1.83 1.10
CA GLU A 180 -4.22 3.06 1.07
C GLU A 180 -3.58 4.09 2.01
N ILE A 181 -3.44 5.32 1.55
CA ILE A 181 -2.92 6.44 2.33
C ILE A 181 -3.94 7.56 2.45
N ASP A 182 -3.86 8.34 3.53
CA ASP A 182 -4.75 9.50 3.69
C ASP A 182 -4.60 10.51 2.60
N ARG A 183 -5.74 11.01 2.16
CA ARG A 183 -5.80 12.12 1.20
C ARG A 183 -5.19 13.36 1.81
N TYR A 184 -4.17 13.87 1.14
CA TYR A 184 -3.59 15.15 1.44
C TYR A 184 -4.46 16.27 0.82
N LEU A 185 -5.35 16.81 1.64
CA LEU A 185 -6.35 17.82 1.26
C LEU A 185 -5.91 19.20 1.74
N TYR A 186 -4.91 19.78 1.06
CA TYR A 186 -4.29 21.02 1.48
C TYR A 186 -5.04 22.26 1.03
N PHE A 187 -5.35 22.37 -0.26
CA PHE A 187 -6.06 23.49 -0.85
C PHE A 187 -7.59 23.35 -0.71
N PRO A 188 -8.34 24.47 -0.65
CA PRO A 188 -9.80 24.44 -0.56
C PRO A 188 -10.49 23.74 -1.74
N SER A 189 -9.94 23.88 -2.95
CA SER A 189 -10.51 23.28 -4.17
C SER A 189 -10.56 21.75 -4.12
N ALA A 190 -9.56 21.12 -3.50
CA ALA A 190 -9.55 19.68 -3.29
C ALA A 190 -10.77 19.18 -2.48
N LEU A 191 -11.21 19.93 -1.47
CA LEU A 191 -12.41 19.55 -0.71
C LEU A 191 -13.69 19.63 -1.54
N LYS A 192 -13.77 20.60 -2.46
CA LYS A 192 -14.89 20.77 -3.39
C LYS A 192 -14.96 19.59 -4.36
N GLN A 193 -13.82 19.08 -4.83
CA GLN A 193 -13.77 17.94 -5.74
C GLN A 193 -14.38 16.65 -5.14
N PHE A 194 -14.17 16.41 -3.83
CA PHE A 194 -14.55 15.14 -3.20
C PHE A 194 -15.88 15.14 -2.42
N GLY A 195 -16.71 16.19 -2.51
CA GLY A 195 -17.99 16.18 -1.76
C GLY A 195 -17.85 16.42 -0.25
N VAL A 196 -16.62 16.60 0.25
CA VAL A 196 -16.30 16.66 1.68
C VAL A 196 -16.33 18.08 2.25
N TRP A 197 -16.58 19.10 1.42
CA TRP A 197 -16.73 20.49 1.86
C TRP A 197 -17.84 20.69 2.90
N ARG A 198 -18.81 19.77 2.98
CA ARG A 198 -19.87 19.78 3.99
C ARG A 198 -19.40 19.32 5.39
N HIS A 199 -18.15 18.86 5.51
CA HIS A 199 -17.63 18.21 6.72
C HIS A 199 -16.33 18.82 7.26
N GLY A 200 -15.82 19.92 6.68
CA GLY A 200 -14.68 20.62 7.27
C GLY A 200 -13.99 21.63 6.36
N ALA A 201 -12.90 22.19 6.88
CA ALA A 201 -11.99 23.11 6.18
C ALA A 201 -10.69 22.39 5.78
N SER A 202 -10.05 22.87 4.71
CA SER A 202 -8.78 22.36 4.18
C SER A 202 -7.64 22.62 5.17
N LEU A 203 -6.48 21.98 4.98
CA LEU A 203 -5.32 22.23 5.84
C LEU A 203 -4.90 23.71 5.79
N LEU A 204 -4.94 24.32 4.60
CA LEU A 204 -4.63 25.73 4.40
C LEU A 204 -5.61 26.65 5.16
N GLU A 205 -6.92 26.41 5.05
CA GLU A 205 -7.93 27.20 5.79
C GLU A 205 -7.79 27.05 7.31
N LYS A 206 -7.45 25.85 7.78
CA LYS A 206 -7.16 25.59 9.19
C LYS A 206 -5.83 26.18 9.65
N LYS A 207 -4.97 26.64 8.73
CA LYS A 207 -3.61 27.11 8.99
C LYS A 207 -2.74 26.09 9.74
N VAL A 208 -2.97 24.81 9.46
CA VAL A 208 -2.19 23.69 9.99
C VAL A 208 -1.67 22.84 8.84
N ASP A 209 -0.72 21.96 9.11
CA ASP A 209 -0.20 21.00 8.14
C ASP A 209 0.28 19.74 8.86
N GLU A 210 0.59 18.70 8.10
CA GLU A 210 1.22 17.50 8.65
C GLU A 210 2.64 17.81 9.16
N ILE A 211 3.10 17.02 10.13
CA ILE A 211 4.47 17.09 10.64
C ILE A 211 5.23 15.91 10.03
N ALA A 212 6.31 16.18 9.29
CA ALA A 212 7.01 15.18 8.47
C ALA A 212 7.38 13.87 9.20
N ASP A 213 7.76 13.92 10.48
CA ASP A 213 8.15 12.74 11.26
C ASP A 213 6.97 12.01 11.93
N ARG A 214 5.77 12.58 11.85
CA ARG A 214 4.52 12.03 12.40
C ARG A 214 3.39 12.08 11.38
N SER A 215 3.75 12.12 10.09
CA SER A 215 2.81 12.22 8.98
C SER A 215 2.37 10.83 8.52
N THR A 216 1.35 10.80 7.66
CA THR A 216 0.88 9.56 7.06
C THR A 216 1.95 8.94 6.15
N LEU A 217 2.84 9.74 5.53
CA LEU A 217 3.99 9.23 4.79
C LEU A 217 5.02 8.54 5.70
N ALA A 218 5.23 9.05 6.93
CA ALA A 218 6.11 8.38 7.89
C ALA A 218 5.53 7.03 8.32
N ALA A 219 4.21 6.95 8.56
CA ALA A 219 3.54 5.69 8.84
C ALA A 219 3.64 4.71 7.65
N ALA A 220 3.34 5.17 6.43
CA ALA A 220 3.45 4.36 5.22
C ALA A 220 4.87 3.84 4.98
N PHE A 221 5.90 4.65 5.27
CA PHE A 221 7.29 4.22 5.19
C PHE A 221 7.58 3.03 6.13
N GLU A 222 7.09 3.07 7.37
CA GLU A 222 7.29 1.96 8.30
C GLU A 222 6.62 0.67 7.84
N VAL A 223 5.47 0.76 7.16
CA VAL A 223 4.81 -0.40 6.52
C VAL A 223 5.68 -0.92 5.37
N LEU A 224 6.08 -0.06 4.45
CA LEU A 224 6.94 -0.42 3.30
C LEU A 224 8.25 -1.08 3.76
N ARG A 225 8.84 -0.59 4.84
CA ARG A 225 10.05 -1.16 5.45
C ARG A 225 9.82 -2.58 5.94
N ARG A 226 8.71 -2.86 6.64
CA ARG A 226 8.37 -4.22 7.11
C ARG A 226 8.06 -5.16 5.94
N VAL A 227 7.25 -4.71 4.98
CA VAL A 227 6.94 -5.48 3.75
C VAL A 227 8.21 -5.89 3.02
N HIS A 228 9.16 -4.96 2.85
CA HIS A 228 10.46 -5.28 2.24
C HIS A 228 11.24 -6.32 3.04
N GLN A 229 11.37 -6.11 4.36
CA GLN A 229 12.11 -7.01 5.24
C GLN A 229 11.55 -8.43 5.19
N ASP A 230 10.24 -8.56 5.32
CA ASP A 230 9.54 -9.83 5.39
C ASP A 230 9.52 -10.55 4.04
N PHE A 231 9.30 -9.82 2.94
CA PHE A 231 9.41 -10.40 1.60
C PHE A 231 10.76 -11.08 1.38
N PHE A 232 11.86 -10.40 1.72
CA PHE A 232 13.19 -10.97 1.52
C PHE A 232 13.53 -12.06 2.55
N ALA A 233 12.97 -12.01 3.76
CA ALA A 233 13.12 -13.08 4.75
C ALA A 233 12.42 -14.36 4.28
N GLU A 234 11.16 -14.28 3.87
CA GLU A 234 10.38 -15.41 3.35
C GLU A 234 11.01 -15.98 2.08
N ARG A 235 11.40 -15.12 1.13
CA ARG A 235 12.11 -15.54 -0.09
C ARG A 235 13.40 -16.28 0.23
N ALA A 236 14.20 -15.79 1.18
CA ALA A 236 15.44 -16.47 1.59
C ALA A 236 15.16 -17.84 2.21
N GLY A 237 14.12 -17.96 3.05
CA GLY A 237 13.67 -19.23 3.63
C GLY A 237 13.26 -20.25 2.56
N HIS A 238 12.48 -19.82 1.57
CA HIS A 238 12.04 -20.67 0.46
C HIS A 238 13.23 -21.15 -0.39
N LEU A 239 14.16 -20.26 -0.74
CA LEU A 239 15.36 -20.61 -1.51
C LEU A 239 16.29 -21.56 -0.74
N ALA A 240 16.46 -21.36 0.57
CA ALA A 240 17.25 -22.26 1.42
C ALA A 240 16.62 -23.67 1.46
N LEU A 241 15.30 -23.76 1.59
CA LEU A 241 14.58 -25.03 1.57
C LEU A 241 14.69 -25.74 0.21
N ALA A 242 14.56 -25.00 -0.90
CA ALA A 242 14.73 -25.54 -2.24
C ALA A 242 16.15 -26.08 -2.47
N ASN A 243 17.17 -25.32 -2.07
CA ASN A 243 18.58 -25.74 -2.16
C ASN A 243 18.86 -26.99 -1.31
N LYS A 244 18.25 -27.10 -0.13
CA LYS A 244 18.35 -28.31 0.70
C LYS A 244 17.73 -29.52 -0.01
N LYS A 245 16.51 -29.39 -0.53
CA LYS A 245 15.83 -30.47 -1.28
C LYS A 245 16.63 -30.93 -2.50
N ALA A 246 17.22 -29.99 -3.25
CA ALA A 246 18.05 -30.32 -4.40
C ALA A 246 19.32 -31.11 -4.01
N LYS A 247 19.97 -30.74 -2.91
CA LYS A 247 21.12 -31.48 -2.36
C LYS A 247 20.72 -32.88 -1.89
N ASP A 248 19.62 -32.99 -1.16
CA ASP A 248 19.12 -34.28 -0.65
C ASP A 248 18.76 -35.22 -1.82
N ALA A 249 18.14 -34.69 -2.89
CA ALA A 249 17.83 -35.46 -4.10
C ALA A 249 19.08 -35.94 -4.84
N ALA A 250 20.08 -35.06 -5.04
CA ALA A 250 21.35 -35.41 -5.68
C ALA A 250 22.12 -36.49 -4.88
N MET A 251 22.11 -36.39 -3.55
CA MET A 251 22.70 -37.41 -2.67
C MET A 251 21.97 -38.76 -2.77
N ALA A 252 20.63 -38.76 -2.84
CA ALA A 252 19.84 -39.97 -2.99
C ALA A 252 20.00 -40.63 -4.38
N GLU A 253 20.31 -39.85 -5.42
CA GLU A 253 20.62 -40.36 -6.76
C GLU A 253 22.03 -40.99 -6.79
N LEU A 254 23.02 -40.34 -6.20
CA LEU A 254 24.37 -40.90 -6.06
C LEU A 254 24.36 -42.22 -5.27
N ALA A 255 23.58 -42.30 -4.19
CA ALA A 255 23.43 -43.54 -3.42
C ALA A 255 22.81 -44.68 -4.26
N ARG A 256 21.81 -44.39 -5.10
CA ARG A 256 21.20 -45.38 -5.99
C ARG A 256 22.13 -45.87 -7.09
N GLY A 257 23.00 -45.01 -7.61
CA GLY A 257 24.01 -45.38 -8.61
C GLY A 257 25.11 -46.29 -8.05
N LEU A 258 25.42 -46.18 -6.74
CA LEU A 258 26.39 -47.03 -6.05
C LEU A 258 25.84 -48.43 -5.74
N ASP A 259 24.52 -48.57 -5.60
CA ASP A 259 23.86 -49.88 -5.40
C ASP A 259 23.66 -50.67 -6.71
N SER A 260 23.87 -50.05 -7.88
CA SER A 260 23.74 -50.70 -9.20
C SER A 260 25.05 -51.19 -9.84
N GLU A 261 26.21 -50.99 -9.20
CA GLU A 261 27.52 -51.47 -9.71
C GLU A 261 27.90 -52.88 -9.24
N SER A 262 26.92 -53.75 -9.01
CA SER A 262 27.14 -55.19 -8.89
C SER A 262 26.04 -55.97 -9.63
N GLU A 263 26.00 -55.89 -10.95
CA GLU A 263 25.69 -57.00 -11.87
C GLU A 263 25.80 -56.55 -13.34
N ASP A 264 26.87 -57.04 -13.98
CA ASP A 264 27.12 -57.28 -15.41
C ASP A 264 27.07 -56.16 -16.48
N ALA A 265 28.12 -56.20 -17.30
CA ALA A 265 28.41 -55.36 -18.45
C ALA A 265 27.62 -55.80 -19.71
N ASP A 266 27.02 -54.85 -20.42
CA ASP A 266 27.25 -54.60 -21.86
C ASP A 266 26.42 -53.42 -22.37
N LYS A 267 27.04 -52.56 -23.20
CA LYS A 267 26.51 -51.61 -24.23
C LYS A 267 25.28 -50.72 -23.87
N GLU A 268 25.22 -49.42 -24.16
CA GLU A 268 25.55 -48.73 -25.40
C GLU A 268 25.38 -47.19 -25.22
N ALA A 269 25.95 -46.41 -26.15
CA ALA A 269 25.55 -45.06 -26.56
C ALA A 269 25.48 -43.92 -25.51
N ARG A 270 26.50 -43.07 -25.61
CA ARG A 270 26.66 -41.75 -24.98
C ARG A 270 25.74 -40.73 -25.65
N GLU A 271 24.58 -40.46 -25.06
CA GLU A 271 23.81 -39.24 -25.33
C GLU A 271 24.10 -38.18 -24.27
N LYS A 272 24.42 -36.96 -24.71
CA LYS A 272 24.58 -35.79 -23.84
C LYS A 272 23.19 -35.39 -23.32
N PRO A 273 23.03 -34.97 -22.06
CA PRO A 273 21.78 -34.38 -21.64
C PRO A 273 21.68 -33.00 -22.31
N GLU A 274 20.83 -32.93 -23.32
CA GLU A 274 20.28 -31.69 -23.82
C GLU A 274 19.60 -30.99 -22.64
N SER A 275 19.86 -29.70 -22.46
CA SER A 275 19.26 -28.88 -21.42
C SER A 275 17.76 -28.76 -21.68
N THR A 276 16.99 -29.74 -21.26
CA THR A 276 15.53 -29.68 -21.21
C THR A 276 15.17 -28.60 -20.20
N GLU A 277 14.75 -27.45 -20.73
CA GLU A 277 14.00 -26.45 -19.97
C GLU A 277 12.83 -27.21 -19.33
N LEU A 278 12.87 -27.39 -18.00
CA LEU A 278 11.77 -28.01 -17.28
C LEU A 278 10.50 -27.21 -17.57
N GLU A 279 9.61 -27.80 -18.38
CA GLU A 279 8.25 -27.30 -18.53
C GLU A 279 7.58 -27.30 -17.15
N THR A 280 7.21 -26.12 -16.69
CA THR A 280 6.56 -25.92 -15.40
C THR A 280 5.13 -26.42 -15.47
N THR A 281 4.80 -27.41 -14.63
CA THR A 281 3.42 -27.87 -14.44
C THR A 281 2.48 -26.71 -14.09
N PRO A 282 1.21 -26.70 -14.58
CA PRO A 282 0.24 -25.67 -14.26
C PRO A 282 0.04 -25.55 -12.75
N GLY A 283 0.26 -24.36 -12.19
CA GLY A 283 0.20 -24.10 -10.74
C GLY A 283 1.56 -24.11 -10.01
N CYS A 284 2.66 -24.42 -10.69
CA CYS A 284 4.00 -24.32 -10.10
C CYS A 284 4.43 -22.85 -9.99
N ARG A 285 4.56 -22.34 -8.76
CA ARG A 285 5.10 -20.99 -8.48
C ARG A 285 6.49 -20.85 -9.09
N ASP A 286 6.83 -19.66 -9.59
CA ASP A 286 8.20 -19.40 -10.05
C ASP A 286 9.19 -19.65 -8.88
N PRO A 287 10.13 -20.61 -9.01
CA PRO A 287 11.10 -20.89 -7.97
C PRO A 287 11.94 -19.67 -7.56
N GLN A 288 12.11 -18.69 -8.45
CA GLN A 288 12.88 -17.48 -8.20
C GLN A 288 12.08 -16.37 -7.49
N VAL A 289 10.74 -16.45 -7.56
CA VAL A 289 9.79 -15.57 -6.87
C VAL A 289 8.76 -16.43 -6.11
N PRO A 290 9.20 -17.13 -5.04
CA PRO A 290 8.38 -18.14 -4.38
C PRO A 290 7.34 -17.56 -3.39
N VAL A 291 7.41 -16.24 -3.16
CA VAL A 291 6.48 -15.43 -2.36
C VAL A 291 6.20 -14.13 -3.12
N THR A 292 4.99 -13.60 -3.03
CA THR A 292 4.60 -12.35 -3.69
C THR A 292 4.36 -11.21 -2.70
N VAL A 293 4.44 -9.97 -3.16
CA VAL A 293 4.11 -8.79 -2.35
C VAL A 293 2.67 -8.81 -1.84
N PRO A 294 1.64 -9.15 -2.63
CA PRO A 294 0.27 -9.32 -2.11
C PRO A 294 0.17 -10.31 -0.93
N GLU A 295 0.88 -11.44 -0.99
CA GLU A 295 0.94 -12.41 0.12
C GLU A 295 1.56 -11.76 1.38
N ILE A 296 2.66 -11.02 1.24
CA ILE A 296 3.31 -10.31 2.35
C ILE A 296 2.43 -9.20 2.91
N LEU A 297 1.76 -8.41 2.07
CA LEU A 297 0.84 -7.36 2.50
C LEU A 297 -0.33 -7.96 3.31
N ALA A 298 -0.88 -9.09 2.87
CA ALA A 298 -1.93 -9.79 3.61
C ALA A 298 -1.44 -10.31 4.97
N LEU A 299 -0.19 -10.78 5.07
CA LEU A 299 0.42 -11.18 6.34
C LEU A 299 0.65 -9.97 7.27
N GLU A 300 1.16 -8.86 6.73
CA GLU A 300 1.35 -7.62 7.49
C GLU A 300 0.04 -7.07 8.05
N LYS A 301 -1.05 -7.08 7.25
CA LYS A 301 -2.40 -6.71 7.73
C LYS A 301 -2.80 -7.56 8.93
N LYS A 302 -2.65 -8.89 8.85
CA LYS A 302 -3.01 -9.82 9.94
C LYS A 302 -2.22 -9.61 11.23
N LYS A 303 -1.00 -9.07 11.16
CA LYS A 303 -0.18 -8.81 12.35
C LYS A 303 -0.70 -7.63 13.17
N VAL A 304 -1.44 -6.70 12.57
CA VAL A 304 -1.85 -5.43 13.20
C VAL A 304 -2.70 -5.66 14.45
N LEU A 305 -3.73 -6.51 14.35
CA LEU A 305 -4.64 -6.82 15.46
C LEU A 305 -4.52 -8.27 15.94
N ALA A 306 -3.42 -8.95 15.61
CA ALA A 306 -3.16 -10.32 16.07
C ALA A 306 -3.30 -10.43 17.60
N GLY A 307 -4.04 -11.45 18.05
CA GLY A 307 -4.34 -11.66 19.47
C GLY A 307 -5.45 -10.76 20.04
N THR A 308 -6.13 -9.97 19.21
CA THR A 308 -7.24 -9.11 19.65
C THR A 308 -8.58 -9.80 19.47
N GLY A 309 -9.34 -9.97 20.54
CA GLY A 309 -10.75 -10.39 20.49
C GLY A 309 -11.67 -9.18 20.53
N LEU A 310 -12.47 -8.99 19.48
CA LEU A 310 -13.34 -7.83 19.29
C LEU A 310 -14.81 -8.21 19.40
N VAL A 311 -15.58 -7.35 20.07
CA VAL A 311 -17.04 -7.37 20.05
C VAL A 311 -17.55 -5.98 19.71
N PHE A 312 -18.57 -5.91 18.86
CA PHE A 312 -19.20 -4.65 18.48
C PHE A 312 -20.45 -4.38 19.33
N SER A 313 -20.67 -3.11 19.70
CA SER A 313 -21.82 -2.66 20.48
C SER A 313 -22.46 -1.39 19.89
N GLY A 314 -23.69 -1.49 19.42
CA GLY A 314 -24.42 -0.34 18.85
C GLY A 314 -23.82 0.24 17.55
N VAL A 315 -22.99 -0.53 16.86
CA VAL A 315 -22.33 -0.14 15.59
C VAL A 315 -23.09 -0.66 14.37
N PHE A 316 -23.76 -1.81 14.49
CA PHE A 316 -24.43 -2.47 13.37
C PHE A 316 -25.96 -2.42 13.49
N PRO A 317 -26.67 -2.33 12.35
CA PRO A 317 -28.12 -2.55 12.32
C PRO A 317 -28.50 -3.91 12.90
N LEU A 318 -29.65 -4.00 13.56
CA LEU A 318 -30.11 -5.23 14.22
C LEU A 318 -30.61 -6.30 13.23
N ASP A 319 -30.99 -5.89 12.03
CA ASP A 319 -31.59 -6.68 10.98
C ASP A 319 -30.58 -7.26 9.97
N ALA A 320 -29.31 -6.91 10.10
CA ALA A 320 -28.26 -7.36 9.19
C ALA A 320 -27.24 -8.29 9.89
N PRO A 321 -26.75 -9.35 9.23
CA PRO A 321 -25.74 -10.23 9.81
C PRO A 321 -24.45 -9.46 10.17
N PRO A 322 -23.92 -9.57 11.42
CA PRO A 322 -22.73 -8.84 11.83
C PRO A 322 -21.48 -9.15 11.00
N HIS A 323 -21.32 -10.39 10.56
CA HIS A 323 -20.16 -10.84 9.77
C HIS A 323 -20.15 -10.28 8.34
N GLU A 324 -21.29 -9.79 7.85
CA GLU A 324 -21.38 -9.14 6.54
C GLU A 324 -21.04 -7.65 6.60
N GLN A 325 -20.93 -7.09 7.79
CA GLN A 325 -20.66 -5.67 7.98
C GLN A 325 -19.21 -5.35 7.60
N LYS A 326 -19.01 -4.25 6.88
CA LYS A 326 -17.67 -3.83 6.40
C LYS A 326 -16.65 -3.74 7.54
N MET A 327 -17.05 -3.20 8.69
CA MET A 327 -16.21 -3.06 9.87
C MET A 327 -15.77 -4.41 10.46
N TRP A 328 -16.67 -5.41 10.45
CA TRP A 328 -16.35 -6.75 10.94
C TRP A 328 -15.30 -7.40 10.04
N ARG A 329 -15.53 -7.36 8.71
CA ARG A 329 -14.59 -7.90 7.72
C ARG A 329 -13.24 -7.19 7.78
N LEU A 330 -13.24 -5.87 7.97
CA LEU A 330 -12.02 -5.08 8.16
C LEU A 330 -11.23 -5.56 9.39
N ALA A 331 -11.89 -5.72 10.54
CA ALA A 331 -11.25 -6.24 11.74
C ALA A 331 -10.60 -7.62 11.54
N GLU A 332 -11.31 -8.55 10.89
CA GLU A 332 -10.79 -9.89 10.61
C GLU A 332 -9.63 -9.87 9.59
N GLN A 333 -9.73 -9.03 8.56
CA GLN A 333 -8.66 -8.81 7.59
C GLN A 333 -7.36 -8.34 8.26
N PHE A 334 -7.48 -7.53 9.32
CA PHE A 334 -6.36 -7.04 10.11
C PHE A 334 -5.99 -7.96 11.31
N GLY A 335 -6.54 -9.17 11.35
CA GLY A 335 -6.12 -10.23 12.28
C GLY A 335 -6.84 -10.28 13.62
N ALA A 336 -7.89 -9.48 13.81
CA ALA A 336 -8.73 -9.59 14.99
C ALA A 336 -9.66 -10.82 14.89
N ARG A 337 -10.01 -11.39 16.05
CA ARG A 337 -11.08 -12.37 16.18
C ARG A 337 -12.37 -11.66 16.59
N CYS A 338 -13.36 -11.66 15.72
CA CYS A 338 -14.64 -11.02 16.00
C CYS A 338 -15.64 -12.04 16.59
N GLU A 339 -16.32 -11.65 17.67
CA GLU A 339 -17.36 -12.44 18.31
C GLU A 339 -18.62 -11.58 18.52
N THR A 340 -19.79 -12.21 18.53
CA THR A 340 -21.08 -11.49 18.68
C THR A 340 -21.36 -11.13 20.13
N GLN A 341 -20.85 -11.91 21.07
CA GLN A 341 -21.00 -11.72 22.51
C GLN A 341 -19.64 -11.69 23.20
N PRO A 342 -19.48 -10.90 24.28
CA PRO A 342 -18.25 -10.89 25.05
C PRO A 342 -17.99 -12.23 25.76
N GLY A 343 -16.72 -12.63 25.79
CA GLY A 343 -16.26 -13.87 26.40
C GLY A 343 -14.81 -13.77 26.92
N PRO A 344 -14.22 -14.89 27.37
CA PRO A 344 -12.88 -14.90 27.97
C PRO A 344 -11.77 -14.33 27.08
N ASN A 345 -11.92 -14.48 25.76
CA ASN A 345 -10.96 -14.02 24.75
C ASN A 345 -11.20 -12.57 24.29
N THR A 346 -12.28 -11.93 24.73
CA THR A 346 -12.59 -10.56 24.34
C THR A 346 -11.64 -9.59 25.04
N SER A 347 -10.88 -8.83 24.25
CA SER A 347 -9.98 -7.80 24.74
C SER A 347 -10.54 -6.39 24.55
N HIS A 348 -11.37 -6.16 23.52
CA HIS A 348 -11.99 -4.84 23.27
C HIS A 348 -13.47 -4.95 22.91
N VAL A 349 -14.21 -3.91 23.31
CA VAL A 349 -15.56 -3.62 22.84
C VAL A 349 -15.50 -2.35 21.99
N VAL A 350 -15.83 -2.47 20.71
CA VAL A 350 -15.94 -1.33 19.79
C VAL A 350 -17.37 -0.80 19.86
N ALA A 351 -17.54 0.42 20.35
CA ALA A 351 -18.86 0.98 20.62
C ALA A 351 -19.00 2.39 20.07
N LYS A 352 -20.16 2.69 19.48
CA LYS A 352 -20.48 4.05 19.01
C LYS A 352 -20.66 5.03 20.18
N THR A 353 -21.20 4.54 21.30
CA THR A 353 -21.53 5.33 22.48
C THR A 353 -21.30 4.50 23.75
N TRP A 354 -21.02 5.18 24.86
CA TRP A 354 -21.00 4.53 26.17
C TRP A 354 -22.41 4.10 26.65
N GLY A 355 -22.42 3.19 27.62
CA GLY A 355 -23.62 2.89 28.39
C GLY A 355 -24.42 1.66 27.95
N THR A 356 -23.94 0.91 26.97
CA THR A 356 -24.49 -0.40 26.62
C THR A 356 -24.02 -1.48 27.61
N GLY A 357 -24.78 -2.59 27.72
CA GLY A 357 -24.40 -3.72 28.58
C GLY A 357 -23.03 -4.32 28.23
N LYS A 358 -22.66 -4.34 26.94
CA LYS A 358 -21.32 -4.79 26.49
C LYS A 358 -20.20 -3.84 26.96
N CYS A 359 -20.43 -2.52 26.94
CA CYS A 359 -19.46 -1.56 27.46
C CYS A 359 -19.30 -1.71 28.98
N GLN A 360 -20.40 -1.98 29.69
CA GLN A 360 -20.35 -2.23 31.13
C GLN A 360 -19.60 -3.52 31.45
N TRP A 361 -19.89 -4.62 30.74
CA TRP A 361 -19.15 -5.87 30.87
C TRP A 361 -17.64 -5.67 30.67
N ALA A 362 -17.25 -4.91 29.64
CA ALA A 362 -15.84 -4.64 29.37
C ALA A 362 -15.18 -3.90 30.54
N LYS A 363 -15.85 -2.88 31.10
CA LYS A 363 -15.37 -2.14 32.26
C LYS A 363 -15.21 -3.03 33.50
N GLU A 364 -16.19 -3.89 33.78
CA GLU A 364 -16.17 -4.83 34.92
C GLU A 364 -15.06 -5.88 34.79
N ASN A 365 -14.68 -6.23 33.57
CA ASN A 365 -13.65 -7.24 33.27
C ASN A 365 -12.28 -6.62 32.88
N GLY A 366 -12.10 -5.31 33.09
CA GLY A 366 -10.84 -4.62 32.78
C GLY A 366 -10.45 -4.67 31.29
N ARG A 367 -11.43 -4.69 30.39
CA ARG A 367 -11.25 -4.69 28.93
C ARG A 367 -11.40 -3.28 28.35
N HIS A 368 -10.85 -3.08 27.15
CA HIS A 368 -10.89 -1.78 26.49
C HIS A 368 -12.27 -1.51 25.89
N VAL A 369 -12.74 -0.27 26.00
CA VAL A 369 -13.93 0.22 25.29
C VAL A 369 -13.48 1.35 24.40
N VAL A 370 -13.60 1.17 23.08
CA VAL A 370 -13.06 2.08 22.07
C VAL A 370 -14.12 2.50 21.07
N SER A 371 -13.98 3.69 20.48
CA SER A 371 -14.80 4.14 19.36
C SER A 371 -14.45 3.37 18.08
N PRO A 372 -15.32 3.37 17.06
CA PRO A 372 -14.99 2.78 15.75
C PRO A 372 -13.72 3.35 15.11
N ASP A 373 -13.39 4.61 15.41
CA ASP A 373 -12.21 5.29 14.87
C ASP A 373 -10.90 4.63 15.29
N TRP A 374 -10.86 3.94 16.43
CA TRP A 374 -9.71 3.14 16.84
C TRP A 374 -9.37 2.05 15.82
N LEU A 375 -10.39 1.35 15.33
CA LEU A 375 -10.23 0.27 14.37
C LEU A 375 -9.84 0.84 13.00
N PHE A 376 -10.50 1.92 12.57
CA PHE A 376 -10.14 2.60 11.32
C PHE A 376 -8.71 3.13 11.35
N CYS A 377 -8.32 3.83 12.41
CA CYS A 377 -6.96 4.33 12.58
C CYS A 377 -5.94 3.19 12.59
N SER A 378 -6.25 2.07 13.25
CA SER A 378 -5.36 0.90 13.28
C SER A 378 -5.18 0.27 11.90
N ALA A 379 -6.29 0.10 11.18
CA ALA A 379 -6.30 -0.48 9.83
C ALA A 379 -5.58 0.43 8.83
N PHE A 380 -5.72 1.74 9.00
CA PHE A 380 -5.17 2.73 8.09
C PHE A 380 -3.67 2.97 8.29
N LEU A 381 -3.20 3.05 9.53
CA LEU A 381 -1.78 3.19 9.85
C LEU A 381 -1.03 1.84 9.84
N TRP A 382 -1.75 0.73 9.64
CA TRP A 382 -1.23 -0.64 9.75
C TRP A 382 -0.44 -0.84 11.04
N SER A 383 -1.00 -0.34 12.14
CA SER A 383 -0.41 -0.38 13.47
C SER A 383 -1.53 -0.28 14.49
N LYS A 384 -1.55 -1.14 15.51
CA LYS A 384 -2.56 -1.08 16.57
C LYS A 384 -2.51 0.29 17.24
N ALA A 385 -3.62 1.03 17.18
CA ALA A 385 -3.72 2.35 17.78
C ALA A 385 -3.81 2.27 19.31
N ASP A 386 -3.32 3.32 19.99
CA ASP A 386 -3.45 3.42 21.46
C ASP A 386 -4.94 3.59 21.83
N GLU A 387 -5.48 2.63 22.57
CA GLU A 387 -6.88 2.59 22.97
C GLU A 387 -7.31 3.85 23.74
N ARG A 388 -6.37 4.52 24.44
CA ARG A 388 -6.66 5.71 25.26
C ARG A 388 -7.05 6.93 24.43
N ALA A 389 -6.63 6.98 23.16
CA ALA A 389 -6.93 8.09 22.27
C ALA A 389 -8.35 8.01 21.67
N PHE A 390 -9.05 6.89 21.84
CA PHE A 390 -10.30 6.59 21.13
C PHE A 390 -11.42 6.17 22.07
N ASN A 391 -11.71 6.99 23.08
CA ASN A 391 -12.86 6.72 23.96
C ASN A 391 -14.17 7.04 23.22
N PRO A 392 -15.20 6.17 23.29
CA PRO A 392 -16.51 6.53 22.78
C PRO A 392 -17.07 7.76 23.50
N PRO A 393 -17.94 8.55 22.85
CA PRO A 393 -18.65 9.63 23.52
C PRO A 393 -19.58 9.08 24.63
N ASP A 394 -19.65 9.80 25.74
CA ASP A 394 -20.58 9.54 26.85
C ASP A 394 -21.68 10.60 26.86
N HIS A 395 -22.86 10.26 26.36
CA HIS A 395 -24.00 11.18 26.30
C HIS A 395 -24.65 11.47 27.66
N ARG A 396 -24.12 10.92 28.76
CA ARG A 396 -24.59 11.22 30.13
C ARG A 396 -23.85 12.39 30.77
N LYS A 397 -22.93 13.05 30.05
CA LYS A 397 -22.18 14.22 30.49
C LYS A 397 -22.42 15.42 29.61
#